data_AF-A0A3B9HAP9-F1
#
_entry.id   AF-A0A3B9HAP9-F1
#
_cell.length_a   1.000
_cell.length_b   1.000
_cell.length_c   1.000
_cell.angle_alpha   90.00
_cell.angle_beta   90.00
_cell.angle_gamma   90.00
#
_symmetry.space_group_name_H-M   'P 1'
#
loop_
_entity.id
_entity.type
_entity.pdbx_description
1 polymer ?
#
loop_
_entity_poly.entity_id
_entity_poly.type
_entity_poly.pdbx_seq_one_letter_code
_entity_poly.pdbx_strand_id
1 'polypeptide(L)'
;MKRIPVRKSGLLFVGIILFQSCTLYYNTSEIDQSLKSGLEGIKTNCNAIKEDLSRIKSKYEEMGCPAEMEPFITAENRFSELQSNINLMMDVEKELNLEYVKFLNYSKGKEKISSKSEEWEKLKTTKSKFKEGIKQVKSMGEKLAQQGDEFNTFSREMLTPVVSCCFVSEFVLNGRKGVDQLIQSKEQLVTNINEQAKQGKPLISKFSETHPDQIQEIKNEFVQIRKEIDAIDQYRIELNDIILGFESQTKGKTKIYSCNPEWELVDKTENELAAVKNKLNATEKRIGAGIQSIQRIINELIEASKH
;
A
#
# COMPACT_ATOMS: atom_id res chain seq x y z
N MET A 1 0.95 -35.90 -5.39
CA MET A 1 0.77 -37.19 -4.68
C MET A 1 1.58 -38.29 -5.37
N LYS A 2 2.64 -38.78 -4.73
CA LYS A 2 3.24 -40.11 -4.96
C LYS A 2 3.79 -40.58 -3.61
N ARG A 3 3.16 -41.61 -3.02
CA ARG A 3 3.67 -42.36 -1.86
C ARG A 3 4.48 -43.54 -2.39
N ILE A 4 5.62 -43.84 -1.76
CA ILE A 4 6.39 -45.08 -1.94
C ILE A 4 6.91 -45.52 -0.54
N PRO A 5 6.98 -46.84 -0.24
CA PRO A 5 6.47 -47.39 1.00
C PRO A 5 7.52 -47.82 2.05
N VAL A 6 7.01 -48.05 3.26
CA VAL A 6 7.66 -48.75 4.37
C VAL A 6 7.75 -50.24 4.05
N ARG A 7 8.92 -50.86 4.27
CA ARG A 7 9.06 -52.32 4.38
C ARG A 7 9.81 -52.66 5.67
N LYS A 8 9.16 -53.44 6.53
CA LYS A 8 9.76 -54.09 7.71
C LYS A 8 10.16 -55.53 7.37
N SER A 9 11.10 -56.02 8.18
CA SER A 9 11.34 -57.42 8.60
C SER A 9 12.55 -58.14 8.01
N GLY A 10 13.38 -58.68 8.93
CA GLY A 10 14.32 -59.76 8.64
C GLY A 10 15.59 -59.72 9.49
N LEU A 11 15.50 -60.16 10.75
CA LEU A 11 16.67 -60.49 11.59
C LEU A 11 17.44 -61.66 10.97
N LEU A 12 18.77 -61.58 10.92
CA LEU A 12 19.63 -62.76 11.05
C LEU A 12 20.95 -62.34 11.72
N PHE A 13 21.07 -62.75 12.97
CA PHE A 13 22.17 -62.45 13.88
C PHE A 13 23.06 -63.69 13.94
N VAL A 14 24.01 -63.84 13.01
CA VAL A 14 25.15 -64.75 13.14
C VAL A 14 26.35 -64.12 12.42
N GLY A 15 27.31 -63.63 13.21
CA GLY A 15 28.53 -62.99 12.71
C GLY A 15 29.18 -62.04 13.72
N ILE A 16 29.16 -62.38 15.01
CA ILE A 16 30.05 -61.73 15.98
C ILE A 16 31.40 -62.46 15.91
N ILE A 17 32.48 -61.68 15.95
CA ILE A 17 33.91 -62.03 15.83
C ILE A 17 34.43 -61.90 14.38
N LEU A 18 34.68 -60.65 13.94
CA LEU A 18 35.80 -60.22 13.06
C LEU A 18 35.79 -58.70 12.66
N PHE A 19 35.02 -57.83 13.34
CA PHE A 19 34.99 -56.37 13.08
C PHE A 19 35.40 -55.46 14.26
N GLN A 20 36.12 -55.96 15.29
CA GLN A 20 36.52 -55.11 16.43
C GLN A 20 37.65 -54.08 16.13
N SER A 21 38.18 -54.09 14.91
CA SER A 21 39.31 -53.24 14.50
C SER A 21 38.97 -52.16 13.48
N CYS A 22 37.73 -52.04 13.00
CA CYS A 22 37.34 -50.92 12.14
C CYS A 22 37.14 -49.64 12.96
N THR A 23 38.20 -48.85 13.07
CA THR A 23 38.12 -47.48 13.59
C THR A 23 37.51 -46.59 12.51
N LEU A 24 36.37 -45.96 12.82
CA LEU A 24 35.77 -44.92 11.99
C LEU A 24 36.43 -43.59 12.28
N TYR A 25 36.61 -42.75 11.25
CA TYR A 25 37.21 -41.44 11.38
C TYR A 25 36.32 -40.39 10.73
N TYR A 26 36.23 -39.22 11.38
CA TYR A 26 35.76 -38.00 10.73
C TYR A 26 36.94 -37.04 10.55
N ASN A 27 37.11 -36.49 9.35
CA ASN A 27 38.01 -35.38 9.12
C ASN A 27 37.47 -34.13 9.81
N THR A 28 38.27 -33.47 10.63
CA THR A 28 37.82 -32.29 11.37
C THR A 28 37.45 -31.13 10.46
N SER A 29 38.15 -30.97 9.34
CA SER A 29 37.87 -29.95 8.32
C SER A 29 36.49 -30.11 7.67
N GLU A 30 36.09 -31.34 7.35
CA GLU A 30 34.76 -31.62 6.76
C GLU A 30 33.64 -31.32 7.75
N ILE A 31 33.82 -31.70 9.02
CA ILE A 31 32.86 -31.40 10.07
C ILE A 31 32.77 -29.89 10.32
N ASP A 32 33.91 -29.21 10.41
CA ASP A 32 33.98 -27.76 10.57
C ASP A 32 33.19 -27.06 9.47
N GLN A 33 33.47 -27.39 8.21
CA GLN A 33 32.78 -26.81 7.06
C GLN A 33 31.27 -27.07 7.11
N SER A 34 30.84 -28.29 7.46
CA SER A 34 29.42 -28.63 7.55
C SER A 34 28.70 -27.87 8.68
N LEU A 35 29.29 -27.78 9.88
CA LEU A 35 28.71 -27.07 11.01
C LEU A 35 28.66 -25.56 10.75
N LYS A 36 29.77 -25.00 10.23
CA LYS A 36 29.87 -23.60 9.88
C LYS A 36 28.84 -23.20 8.83
N SER A 37 28.74 -23.96 7.73
CA SER A 37 27.76 -23.68 6.68
C SER A 37 26.32 -23.78 7.18
N GLY A 38 26.00 -24.77 8.03
CA GLY A 38 24.69 -24.88 8.64
C GLY A 38 24.34 -23.69 9.54
N LEU A 39 25.31 -23.24 10.36
CA LEU A 39 25.15 -22.08 11.23
C LEU A 39 25.00 -20.77 10.44
N GLU A 40 25.81 -20.55 9.41
CA GLU A 40 25.71 -19.39 8.53
C GLU A 40 24.35 -19.34 7.81
N GLY A 41 23.83 -20.48 7.37
CA GLY A 41 22.49 -20.58 6.78
C GLY A 41 21.39 -20.20 7.77
N ILE A 42 21.45 -20.71 9.00
CA ILE A 42 20.49 -20.35 10.07
C ILE A 42 20.56 -18.86 10.36
N LYS A 43 21.77 -18.33 10.60
CA LYS A 43 21.98 -16.91 10.93
C LYS A 43 21.44 -15.99 9.85
N THR A 44 21.71 -16.29 8.59
CA THR A 44 21.20 -15.52 7.44
C THR A 44 19.68 -15.51 7.43
N ASN A 45 19.04 -16.66 7.61
CA ASN A 45 17.58 -16.76 7.63
C ASN A 45 16.96 -16.01 8.81
N CYS A 46 17.51 -16.15 10.03
CA CYS A 46 17.03 -15.43 11.21
C CYS A 46 17.07 -13.91 11.01
N ASN A 47 18.19 -13.41 10.47
CA ASN A 47 18.37 -11.98 10.24
C ASN A 47 17.42 -11.45 9.17
N ALA A 48 17.25 -12.17 8.06
CA ALA A 48 16.33 -11.79 7.01
C ALA A 48 14.89 -11.67 7.53
N ILE A 49 14.41 -12.65 8.29
CA ILE A 49 13.05 -12.63 8.87
C ILE A 49 12.90 -11.46 9.86
N LYS A 50 13.91 -11.20 10.69
CA LYS A 50 13.90 -10.07 11.64
C LYS A 50 13.83 -8.73 10.93
N GLU A 51 14.64 -8.54 9.90
CA GLU A 51 14.66 -7.31 9.09
C GLU A 51 13.32 -7.11 8.37
N ASP A 52 12.74 -8.18 7.83
CA ASP A 52 11.43 -8.14 7.18
C ASP A 52 10.32 -7.72 8.15
N LEU A 53 10.27 -8.32 9.35
CA LEU A 53 9.29 -7.92 10.37
C LEU A 53 9.47 -6.45 10.77
N SER A 54 10.71 -6.03 11.00
CA SER A 54 11.04 -4.65 11.39
C SER A 54 10.59 -3.65 10.32
N ARG A 55 10.82 -3.98 9.04
CA ARG A 55 10.38 -3.16 7.91
C ARG A 55 8.86 -3.06 7.81
N ILE A 56 8.15 -4.17 8.03
CA ILE A 56 6.68 -4.18 8.00
C ILE A 56 6.12 -3.38 9.18
N LYS A 57 6.68 -3.56 10.38
CA LYS A 57 6.27 -2.84 11.58
C LYS A 57 6.47 -1.33 11.44
N SER A 58 7.63 -0.89 10.94
CA SER A 58 7.90 0.53 10.65
C SER A 58 6.84 1.13 9.72
N LYS A 59 6.48 0.43 8.64
CA LYS A 59 5.44 0.90 7.70
C LYS A 59 4.05 0.95 8.33
N TYR A 60 3.76 0.07 9.28
CA TYR A 60 2.51 0.08 10.02
C TYR A 60 2.46 1.26 11.00
N GLU A 61 3.54 1.50 11.74
CA GLU A 61 3.67 2.63 12.66
C GLU A 61 3.61 3.99 11.93
N GLU A 62 4.15 4.07 10.71
CA GLU A 62 4.02 5.24 9.82
C GLU A 62 2.56 5.61 9.52
N MET A 63 1.61 4.67 9.63
CA MET A 63 0.18 4.96 9.44
C MET A 63 -0.40 5.79 10.60
N GLY A 64 0.24 5.77 11.77
CA GLY A 64 -0.19 6.50 12.96
C GLY A 64 -1.52 6.02 13.53
N CYS A 65 -1.86 4.73 13.35
CA CYS A 65 -3.16 4.21 13.81
C CYS A 65 -3.25 4.03 15.33
N PRO A 66 -4.44 4.24 15.93
CA PRO A 66 -4.62 4.14 17.36
C PRO A 66 -4.48 2.69 17.81
N ALA A 67 -3.42 2.39 18.59
CA ALA A 67 -3.05 1.04 18.99
C ALA A 67 -4.09 0.33 19.89
N GLU A 68 -5.01 1.06 20.51
CA GLU A 68 -5.95 0.54 21.52
C GLU A 68 -7.34 0.22 20.96
N MET A 69 -7.55 0.40 19.65
CA MET A 69 -8.83 0.18 18.99
C MET A 69 -8.76 -0.98 18.00
N GLU A 70 -9.83 -1.74 17.83
CA GLU A 70 -9.92 -2.70 16.73
C GLU A 70 -10.01 -1.99 15.37
N PRO A 71 -9.41 -2.54 14.30
CA PRO A 71 -8.63 -3.78 14.22
C PRO A 71 -7.14 -3.64 14.60
N PHE A 72 -6.70 -2.46 15.04
CA PHE A 72 -5.29 -2.12 15.26
C PHE A 72 -4.67 -2.81 16.48
N ILE A 73 -5.42 -2.96 17.58
CA ILE A 73 -4.96 -3.71 18.75
C ILE A 73 -4.67 -5.19 18.40
N THR A 74 -5.51 -5.79 17.54
CA THR A 74 -5.26 -7.14 17.02
C THR A 74 -4.01 -7.19 16.15
N ALA A 75 -3.75 -6.16 15.34
CA ALA A 75 -2.52 -6.07 14.54
C ALA A 75 -1.27 -6.01 15.44
N GLU A 76 -1.28 -5.17 16.48
CA GLU A 76 -0.19 -5.03 17.44
C GLU A 76 0.09 -6.33 18.21
N ASN A 77 -0.97 -7.03 18.63
CA ASN A 77 -0.84 -8.33 19.28
C ASN A 77 -0.18 -9.36 18.35
N ARG A 78 -0.57 -9.39 17.06
CA ARG A 78 0.06 -10.29 16.07
C ARG A 78 1.52 -9.93 15.81
N PHE A 79 1.87 -8.65 15.73
CA PHE A 79 3.27 -8.21 15.62
C PHE A 79 4.10 -8.65 16.83
N SER A 80 3.55 -8.49 18.03
CA SER A 80 4.20 -8.89 19.28
C SER A 80 4.44 -10.40 19.34
N GLU A 81 3.47 -11.21 18.89
CA GLU A 81 3.62 -12.67 18.80
C GLU A 81 4.69 -13.08 17.78
N LEU A 82 4.67 -12.49 16.58
CA LEU A 82 5.70 -12.72 15.54
C LEU A 82 7.10 -12.38 16.09
N GLN A 83 7.23 -11.23 16.76
CA GLN A 83 8.51 -10.80 17.34
C GLN A 83 9.00 -11.77 18.42
N SER A 84 8.10 -12.26 19.28
CA SER A 84 8.43 -13.27 20.29
C SER A 84 8.95 -14.57 19.66
N ASN A 85 8.30 -15.06 18.61
CA ASN A 85 8.71 -16.28 17.91
C ASN A 85 10.05 -16.11 17.18
N ILE A 86 10.34 -14.94 16.60
CA ILE A 86 11.66 -14.62 16.03
C ILE A 86 12.73 -14.64 17.11
N ASN A 87 12.47 -14.06 18.28
CA ASN A 87 13.44 -14.05 19.39
C ASN A 87 13.79 -15.48 19.84
N LEU A 88 12.80 -16.37 19.94
CA LEU A 88 13.03 -17.79 20.24
C LEU A 88 13.91 -18.47 19.18
N MET A 89 13.69 -18.18 17.89
CA MET A 89 14.51 -18.71 16.80
C MET A 89 15.96 -18.19 16.87
N MET A 90 16.15 -16.92 17.25
CA MET A 90 17.48 -16.34 17.49
C MET A 90 18.18 -16.97 18.71
N ASP A 91 17.46 -17.38 19.74
CA ASP A 91 18.07 -18.05 20.90
C ASP A 91 18.60 -19.44 20.53
N VAL A 92 17.90 -20.19 19.66
CA VAL A 92 18.43 -21.45 19.10
C VAL A 92 19.69 -21.21 18.26
N GLU A 93 19.73 -20.13 17.47
CA GLU A 93 20.93 -19.73 16.71
C GLU A 93 22.14 -19.48 17.63
N LYS A 94 21.95 -18.75 18.74
CA LYS A 94 22.98 -18.52 19.74
C LYS A 94 23.48 -19.83 20.37
N GLU A 95 22.56 -20.74 20.71
CA GLU A 95 22.93 -22.04 21.29
C GLU A 95 23.76 -22.89 20.32
N LEU A 96 23.39 -22.92 19.05
CA LEU A 96 24.16 -23.61 18.01
C LEU A 96 25.54 -23.00 17.79
N ASN A 97 25.65 -21.67 17.85
CA ASN A 97 26.94 -20.99 17.79
C ASN A 97 27.83 -21.35 19.00
N LEU A 98 27.27 -21.41 20.21
CA LEU A 98 28.01 -21.86 21.39
C LEU A 98 28.50 -23.30 21.25
N GLU A 99 27.68 -24.19 20.67
CA GLU A 99 28.08 -25.57 20.43
C GLU A 99 29.15 -25.69 19.33
N TYR A 100 29.11 -24.84 18.30
CA TYR A 100 30.16 -24.74 17.29
C TYR A 100 31.51 -24.32 17.90
N VAL A 101 31.51 -23.33 18.79
CA VAL A 101 32.73 -22.90 19.51
C VAL A 101 33.30 -24.05 20.36
N LYS A 102 32.45 -24.87 21.00
CA LYS A 102 32.91 -26.07 21.72
C LYS A 102 33.56 -27.07 20.78
N PHE A 103 32.99 -27.29 19.59
CA PHE A 103 33.59 -28.13 18.56
C PHE A 103 35.00 -27.67 18.21
N LEU A 104 35.19 -26.39 17.87
CA LEU A 104 36.50 -25.82 17.56
C LEU A 104 37.51 -26.03 18.68
N ASN A 105 37.07 -25.92 19.94
CA ASN A 105 37.94 -26.10 21.09
C ASN A 105 38.43 -27.55 21.25
N TYR A 106 37.54 -28.55 21.21
CA TYR A 106 37.96 -29.93 21.41
C TYR A 106 38.61 -30.56 20.17
N SER A 107 38.37 -30.00 18.97
CA SER A 107 39.00 -30.44 17.71
C SER A 107 40.32 -29.74 17.40
N LYS A 108 40.74 -28.76 18.21
CA LYS A 108 41.94 -27.96 17.97
C LYS A 108 43.19 -28.82 17.80
N GLY A 109 43.91 -28.60 16.69
CA GLY A 109 45.15 -29.31 16.36
C GLY A 109 44.95 -30.78 15.92
N LYS A 110 43.71 -31.24 15.75
CA LYS A 110 43.40 -32.61 15.31
C LYS A 110 42.95 -32.58 13.86
N GLU A 111 43.53 -33.44 13.03
CA GLU A 111 43.09 -33.64 11.64
C GLU A 111 41.89 -34.59 11.56
N LYS A 112 41.80 -35.55 12.48
CA LYS A 112 40.77 -36.58 12.52
C LYS A 112 40.28 -36.83 13.94
N ILE A 113 38.99 -37.14 14.07
CA ILE A 113 38.38 -37.65 15.31
C ILE A 113 38.06 -39.12 15.10
N SER A 114 38.69 -39.97 15.91
CA SER A 114 38.57 -41.43 15.85
C SER A 114 37.42 -41.92 16.71
N SER A 115 36.71 -42.98 16.27
CA SER A 115 35.61 -43.59 17.03
C SER A 115 35.99 -44.21 18.37
N LYS A 116 37.29 -44.28 18.68
CA LYS A 116 37.83 -44.76 19.96
C LYS A 116 38.39 -43.63 20.85
N SER A 117 38.25 -42.37 20.42
CA SER A 117 38.74 -41.19 21.15
C SER A 117 37.68 -40.56 22.06
N GLU A 118 38.08 -39.83 23.10
CA GLU A 118 37.16 -39.12 24.00
C GLU A 118 36.34 -38.06 23.25
N GLU A 119 36.92 -37.47 22.21
CA GLU A 119 36.29 -36.47 21.35
C GLU A 119 35.17 -37.04 20.49
N TRP A 120 35.12 -38.36 20.30
CA TRP A 120 34.05 -38.99 19.53
C TRP A 120 32.68 -38.77 20.16
N GLU A 121 32.58 -38.93 21.48
CA GLU A 121 31.33 -38.70 22.21
C GLU A 121 30.93 -37.23 22.14
N LYS A 122 31.89 -36.31 22.30
CA LYS A 122 31.68 -34.86 22.15
C LYS A 122 31.16 -34.53 20.74
N LEU A 123 31.75 -35.11 19.71
CA LEU A 123 31.33 -34.94 18.31
C LEU A 123 29.92 -35.47 18.05
N LYS A 124 29.56 -36.63 18.61
CA LYS A 124 28.18 -37.15 18.49
C LYS A 124 27.19 -36.19 19.14
N THR A 125 27.50 -35.66 20.33
CA THR A 125 26.65 -34.67 21.01
C THR A 125 26.50 -33.40 20.17
N THR A 126 27.60 -32.83 19.67
CA THR A 126 27.57 -31.65 18.78
C THR A 126 26.69 -31.90 17.56
N LYS A 127 26.90 -33.01 16.84
CA LYS A 127 26.09 -33.36 15.65
C LYS A 127 24.61 -33.53 16.00
N SER A 128 24.31 -34.14 17.14
CA SER A 128 22.94 -34.33 17.60
C SER A 128 22.26 -32.99 17.90
N LYS A 129 22.94 -32.09 18.61
CA LYS A 129 22.41 -30.75 18.91
C LYS A 129 22.21 -29.92 17.66
N PHE A 130 23.16 -29.94 16.72
CA PHE A 130 23.00 -29.28 15.42
C PHE A 130 21.80 -29.80 14.65
N LYS A 131 21.64 -31.13 14.58
CA LYS A 131 20.50 -31.75 13.91
C LYS A 131 19.18 -31.33 14.53
N GLU A 132 19.10 -31.24 15.86
CA GLU A 132 17.88 -30.84 16.56
C GLU A 132 17.60 -29.34 16.42
N GLY A 133 18.61 -28.48 16.63
CA GLY A 133 18.47 -27.03 16.45
C GLY A 133 18.07 -26.65 15.02
N ILE A 134 18.64 -27.30 13.99
CA ILE A 134 18.22 -27.09 12.58
C ILE A 134 16.74 -27.45 12.39
N LYS A 135 16.27 -28.55 12.97
CA LYS A 135 14.84 -28.93 12.88
C LYS A 135 13.94 -27.93 13.61
N GLN A 136 14.36 -27.47 14.79
CA GLN A 136 13.62 -26.51 15.58
C GLN A 136 13.49 -25.18 14.85
N VAL A 137 14.61 -24.65 14.32
CA VAL A 137 14.63 -23.45 13.48
C VAL A 137 13.73 -23.62 12.26
N LYS A 138 13.78 -24.78 11.58
CA LYS A 138 12.91 -25.05 10.43
C LYS A 138 11.42 -25.02 10.82
N SER A 139 11.06 -25.68 11.91
CA SER A 139 9.67 -25.71 12.40
C SER A 139 9.18 -24.32 12.83
N MET A 140 10.04 -23.52 13.48
CA MET A 140 9.73 -22.13 13.83
C MET A 140 9.58 -21.27 12.58
N GLY A 141 10.42 -21.44 11.57
CA GLY A 141 10.31 -20.75 10.28
C GLY A 141 9.00 -21.08 9.55
N GLU A 142 8.58 -22.35 9.53
CA GLU A 142 7.28 -22.76 8.97
C GLU A 142 6.11 -22.13 9.73
N LYS A 143 6.17 -22.07 11.07
CA LYS A 143 5.15 -21.41 11.88
C LYS A 143 5.10 -19.90 11.62
N LEU A 144 6.26 -19.24 11.53
CA LEU A 144 6.35 -17.80 11.23
C LEU A 144 5.78 -17.49 9.83
N ALA A 145 6.04 -18.33 8.84
CA ALA A 145 5.46 -18.19 7.51
C ALA A 145 3.92 -18.26 7.56
N GLN A 146 3.37 -19.25 8.27
CA GLN A 146 1.92 -19.37 8.45
C GLN A 146 1.33 -18.12 9.15
N GLN A 147 1.97 -17.66 10.23
CA GLN A 147 1.52 -16.46 10.94
C GLN A 147 1.60 -15.20 10.06
N GLY A 148 2.62 -15.12 9.20
CA GLY A 148 2.74 -14.07 8.20
C GLY A 148 1.58 -14.09 7.19
N ASP A 149 1.20 -15.27 6.69
CA ASP A 149 0.05 -15.43 5.78
C ASP A 149 -1.28 -15.08 6.45
N GLU A 150 -1.46 -15.46 7.71
CA GLU A 150 -2.62 -15.09 8.52
C GLU A 150 -2.67 -13.58 8.76
N PHE A 151 -1.53 -12.94 9.06
CA PHE A 151 -1.45 -11.49 9.20
C PHE A 151 -1.75 -10.77 7.88
N ASN A 152 -1.24 -11.27 6.75
CA ASN A 152 -1.54 -10.70 5.43
C ASN A 152 -3.04 -10.79 5.10
N THR A 153 -3.67 -11.91 5.44
CA THR A 153 -5.11 -12.11 5.27
C THR A 153 -5.90 -11.14 6.15
N PHE A 154 -5.55 -11.06 7.44
CA PHE A 154 -6.13 -10.11 8.38
C PHE A 154 -5.97 -8.66 7.90
N SER A 155 -4.78 -8.28 7.44
CA SER A 155 -4.51 -6.93 6.94
C SER A 155 -5.42 -6.57 5.77
N ARG A 156 -5.56 -7.47 4.79
CA ARG A 156 -6.44 -7.28 3.64
C ARG A 156 -7.91 -7.17 4.02
N GLU A 157 -8.35 -7.98 4.97
CA GLU A 157 -9.78 -8.11 5.32
C GLU A 157 -10.24 -7.10 6.37
N MET A 158 -9.34 -6.67 7.26
CA MET A 158 -9.69 -5.86 8.43
C MET A 158 -9.02 -4.49 8.43
N LEU A 159 -7.75 -4.37 8.04
CA LEU A 159 -7.03 -3.09 8.05
C LEU A 159 -7.32 -2.26 6.78
N THR A 160 -7.11 -2.84 5.60
CA THR A 160 -7.31 -2.14 4.31
C THR A 160 -8.67 -1.47 4.17
N PRO A 161 -9.80 -2.05 4.60
CA PRO A 161 -11.10 -1.42 4.45
C PRO A 161 -11.32 -0.18 5.34
N VAL A 162 -10.58 -0.05 6.45
CA VAL A 162 -10.78 1.04 7.43
C VAL A 162 -9.69 2.11 7.36
N VAL A 163 -8.58 1.82 6.69
CA VAL A 163 -7.47 2.77 6.50
C VAL A 163 -7.50 3.32 5.08
N SER A 164 -7.82 4.61 4.96
CA SER A 164 -7.66 5.35 3.72
C SER A 164 -6.26 5.96 3.63
N CYS A 165 -5.76 6.14 2.40
CA CYS A 165 -4.45 6.70 2.13
C CYS A 165 -4.57 7.78 1.05
N CYS A 166 -4.13 8.99 1.39
CA CYS A 166 -4.00 10.10 0.46
C CYS A 166 -2.54 10.19 0.01
N PHE A 167 -2.30 10.01 -1.28
CA PHE A 167 -0.99 10.24 -1.89
C PHE A 167 -0.89 11.73 -2.25
N VAL A 168 -0.05 12.48 -1.54
CA VAL A 168 0.03 13.94 -1.63
C VAL A 168 0.25 14.40 -3.08
N SER A 169 1.18 13.76 -3.79
CA SER A 169 1.48 14.11 -5.18
C SER A 169 0.31 13.86 -6.13
N GLU A 170 -0.43 12.77 -5.94
CA GLU A 170 -1.59 12.44 -6.79
C GLU A 170 -2.75 13.38 -6.50
N PHE A 171 -2.98 13.70 -5.23
CA PHE A 171 -4.00 14.65 -4.81
C PHE A 171 -3.77 16.02 -5.45
N VAL A 172 -2.54 16.56 -5.33
CA VAL A 172 -2.16 17.85 -5.93
C VAL A 172 -2.26 17.81 -7.46
N LEU A 173 -1.79 16.72 -8.09
CA LEU A 173 -1.86 16.57 -9.54
C LEU A 173 -3.31 16.55 -10.04
N ASN A 174 -4.20 15.81 -9.37
CA ASN A 174 -5.61 15.74 -9.73
C ASN A 174 -6.31 17.08 -9.52
N GLY A 175 -5.97 17.81 -8.46
CA GLY A 175 -6.43 19.18 -8.24
C GLY A 175 -6.04 20.13 -9.38
N ARG A 176 -4.77 20.13 -9.78
CA ARG A 176 -4.26 20.95 -10.90
C ARG A 176 -4.92 20.59 -12.23
N LYS A 177 -5.11 19.30 -12.51
CA LYS A 177 -5.88 18.86 -13.69
C LYS A 177 -7.31 19.39 -13.68
N GLY A 178 -7.96 19.43 -12.51
CA GLY A 178 -9.29 20.03 -12.36
C GLY A 178 -9.31 21.53 -12.68
N VAL A 179 -8.27 22.27 -12.25
CA VAL A 179 -8.09 23.70 -12.60
C VAL A 179 -7.95 23.87 -14.13
N ASP A 180 -7.13 23.05 -14.78
CA ASP A 180 -6.93 23.13 -16.23
C ASP A 180 -8.21 22.79 -17.01
N GLN A 181 -8.95 21.77 -16.56
CA GLN A 181 -10.24 21.39 -17.15
C GLN A 181 -11.26 22.52 -17.05
N LEU A 182 -11.31 23.23 -15.91
CA LEU A 182 -12.18 24.40 -15.75
C LEU A 182 -11.88 25.50 -16.78
N ILE A 183 -10.60 25.76 -17.08
CA ILE A 183 -10.19 26.74 -18.09
C ILE A 183 -10.73 26.33 -19.45
N GLN A 184 -10.51 25.08 -19.85
CA GLN A 184 -10.96 24.55 -21.14
C GLN A 184 -12.49 24.58 -21.27
N SER A 185 -13.22 24.13 -20.24
CA SER A 185 -14.68 24.16 -20.21
C SER A 185 -15.23 25.58 -20.32
N LYS A 186 -14.61 26.55 -19.64
CA LYS A 186 -14.99 27.96 -19.75
C LYS A 186 -14.80 28.50 -21.16
N GLU A 187 -13.66 28.25 -21.79
CA GLU A 187 -13.37 28.71 -23.16
C GLU A 187 -14.38 28.15 -24.18
N GLN A 188 -14.74 26.88 -24.03
CA GLN A 188 -15.79 26.25 -24.84
C GLN A 188 -17.15 26.91 -24.63
N LEU A 189 -17.54 27.15 -23.38
CA LEU A 189 -18.79 27.84 -23.06
C LEU A 189 -18.85 29.25 -23.67
N VAL A 190 -17.78 30.03 -23.52
CA VAL A 190 -17.66 31.38 -24.10
C VAL A 190 -17.81 31.33 -25.62
N THR A 191 -17.16 30.37 -26.28
CA THR A 191 -17.25 30.19 -27.73
C THR A 191 -18.68 29.90 -28.15
N ASN A 192 -19.33 28.93 -27.51
CA ASN A 192 -20.72 28.55 -27.79
C ASN A 192 -21.70 29.71 -27.62
N ILE A 193 -21.54 30.49 -26.54
CA ILE A 193 -22.41 31.63 -26.24
C ILE A 193 -22.21 32.75 -27.25
N ASN A 194 -20.97 33.01 -27.68
CA ASN A 194 -20.68 33.98 -28.73
C ASN A 194 -21.25 33.55 -30.10
N GLU A 195 -21.22 32.27 -30.42
CA GLU A 195 -21.86 31.73 -31.63
C GLU A 195 -23.38 31.89 -31.59
N GLN A 196 -24.02 31.55 -30.47
CA GLN A 196 -25.45 31.75 -30.30
C GLN A 196 -25.84 33.22 -30.37
N ALA A 197 -25.07 34.13 -29.76
CA ALA A 197 -25.30 35.57 -29.87
C ALA A 197 -25.18 36.07 -31.31
N LYS A 198 -24.23 35.54 -32.10
CA LYS A 198 -24.11 35.85 -33.54
C LYS A 198 -25.32 35.36 -34.33
N GLN A 199 -25.77 34.12 -34.09
CA GLN A 199 -26.95 33.55 -34.75
C GLN A 199 -28.25 34.27 -34.36
N GLY A 200 -28.37 34.72 -33.12
CA GLY A 200 -29.54 35.47 -32.63
C GLY A 200 -29.61 36.90 -33.14
N LYS A 201 -28.49 37.53 -33.52
CA LYS A 201 -28.43 38.95 -33.89
C LYS A 201 -29.39 39.36 -35.02
N PRO A 202 -29.51 38.63 -36.15
CA PRO A 202 -30.47 38.96 -37.20
C PRO A 202 -31.92 38.83 -36.73
N LEU A 203 -32.22 37.84 -35.90
CA LEU A 203 -33.56 37.61 -35.36
C LEU A 203 -33.97 38.71 -34.38
N ILE A 204 -33.05 39.09 -33.47
CA ILE A 204 -33.22 40.22 -32.56
C ILE A 204 -33.52 41.49 -33.35
N SER A 205 -32.77 41.76 -34.44
CA SER A 205 -33.02 42.94 -35.28
C SER A 205 -34.40 42.88 -35.95
N LYS A 206 -34.77 41.73 -36.52
CA LYS A 206 -36.03 41.54 -37.25
C LYS A 206 -37.27 41.73 -36.36
N PHE A 207 -37.23 41.26 -35.12
CA PHE A 207 -38.38 41.27 -34.21
C PHE A 207 -38.36 42.40 -33.17
N SER A 208 -37.35 43.28 -33.22
CA SER A 208 -37.16 44.34 -32.22
C SER A 208 -38.33 45.32 -32.09
N GLU A 209 -39.03 45.62 -33.19
CA GLU A 209 -40.18 46.53 -33.20
C GLU A 209 -41.51 45.82 -32.89
N THR A 210 -41.63 44.55 -33.29
CA THR A 210 -42.89 43.80 -33.21
C THR A 210 -43.03 42.99 -31.93
N HIS A 211 -41.92 42.57 -31.31
CA HIS A 211 -41.88 41.75 -30.10
C HIS A 211 -40.82 42.26 -29.11
N PRO A 212 -40.87 43.54 -28.69
CA PRO A 212 -39.82 44.18 -27.90
C PRO A 212 -39.54 43.49 -26.56
N ASP A 213 -40.59 42.96 -25.89
CA ASP A 213 -40.47 42.31 -24.58
C ASP A 213 -39.68 41.00 -24.66
N GLN A 214 -39.98 40.14 -25.65
CA GLN A 214 -39.25 38.90 -25.90
C GLN A 214 -37.79 39.18 -26.27
N ILE A 215 -37.52 40.24 -27.04
CA ILE A 215 -36.15 40.66 -27.35
C ILE A 215 -35.42 41.15 -26.10
N GLN A 216 -36.11 41.84 -25.18
CA GLN A 216 -35.51 42.26 -23.93
C GLN A 216 -35.22 41.08 -23.00
N GLU A 217 -36.08 40.07 -22.96
CA GLU A 217 -35.85 38.81 -22.24
C GLU A 217 -34.58 38.09 -22.73
N ILE A 218 -34.43 37.93 -24.07
CA ILE A 218 -33.21 37.35 -24.66
C ILE A 218 -31.96 38.14 -24.26
N LYS A 219 -32.01 39.48 -24.29
CA LYS A 219 -30.86 40.32 -23.88
C LYS A 219 -30.53 40.12 -22.40
N ASN A 220 -31.54 40.05 -21.54
CA ASN A 220 -31.36 39.84 -20.11
C ASN A 220 -30.72 38.46 -19.83
N GLU A 221 -31.15 37.42 -20.55
CA GLU A 221 -30.56 36.08 -20.45
C GLU A 221 -29.08 36.07 -20.85
N PHE A 222 -28.71 36.70 -21.98
CA PHE A 222 -27.30 36.81 -22.37
C PHE A 222 -26.46 37.57 -21.34
N VAL A 223 -27.01 38.61 -20.70
CA VAL A 223 -26.34 39.34 -19.63
C VAL A 223 -26.14 38.45 -18.40
N GLN A 224 -27.15 37.68 -18.00
CA GLN A 224 -27.03 36.78 -16.86
C GLN A 224 -26.03 35.66 -17.13
N ILE A 225 -26.10 35.02 -18.30
CA ILE A 225 -25.15 33.98 -18.72
C ILE A 225 -23.70 34.49 -18.66
N ARG A 226 -23.43 35.72 -19.10
CA ARG A 226 -22.08 36.31 -19.02
C ARG A 226 -21.60 36.48 -17.58
N LYS A 227 -22.46 36.95 -16.67
CA LYS A 227 -22.13 37.05 -15.24
C LYS A 227 -21.79 35.67 -14.63
N GLU A 228 -22.53 34.64 -15.03
CA GLU A 228 -22.27 33.26 -14.58
C GLU A 228 -20.92 32.73 -15.11
N ILE A 229 -20.57 33.03 -16.37
CA ILE A 229 -19.23 32.70 -16.91
C ILE A 229 -18.13 33.40 -16.11
N ASP A 230 -18.29 34.68 -15.79
CA ASP A 230 -17.28 35.44 -15.05
C ASP A 230 -17.10 34.85 -13.63
N ALA A 231 -18.14 34.29 -13.03
CA ALA A 231 -18.05 33.59 -11.76
C ALA A 231 -17.17 32.33 -11.83
N ILE A 232 -17.02 31.69 -13.00
CA ILE A 232 -16.14 30.53 -13.18
C ILE A 232 -14.67 30.88 -12.94
N ASP A 233 -14.23 32.11 -13.26
CA ASP A 233 -12.86 32.54 -12.95
C ASP A 233 -12.61 32.60 -11.45
N GLN A 234 -13.61 33.00 -10.67
CA GLN A 234 -13.50 33.05 -9.20
C GLN A 234 -13.38 31.64 -8.64
N TYR A 235 -14.16 30.68 -9.15
CA TYR A 235 -14.04 29.27 -8.74
C TYR A 235 -12.69 28.68 -9.11
N ARG A 236 -12.11 29.07 -10.25
CA ARG A 236 -10.75 28.64 -10.63
C ARG A 236 -9.72 29.14 -9.62
N ILE A 237 -9.80 30.41 -9.23
CA ILE A 237 -8.88 30.99 -8.23
C ILE A 237 -9.04 30.28 -6.89
N GLU A 238 -10.28 30.13 -6.41
CA GLU A 238 -10.60 29.42 -5.17
C GLU A 238 -10.05 27.99 -5.18
N LEU A 239 -10.26 27.25 -6.28
CA LEU A 239 -9.73 25.89 -6.45
C LEU A 239 -8.20 25.86 -6.40
N ASN A 240 -7.54 26.77 -7.12
CA ASN A 240 -6.08 26.83 -7.14
C ASN A 240 -5.51 27.17 -5.76
N ASP A 241 -6.13 28.08 -5.03
CA ASP A 241 -5.70 28.47 -3.68
C ASP A 241 -5.84 27.32 -2.67
N ILE A 242 -6.94 26.56 -2.75
CA ILE A 242 -7.14 25.34 -1.95
C ILE A 242 -6.01 24.34 -2.21
N ILE A 243 -5.70 24.07 -3.49
CA ILE A 243 -4.67 23.08 -3.86
C ILE A 243 -3.26 23.55 -3.45
N LEU A 244 -2.92 24.83 -3.64
CA LEU A 244 -1.65 25.39 -3.20
C LEU A 244 -1.54 25.39 -1.66
N GLY A 245 -2.64 25.67 -0.97
CA GLY A 245 -2.73 25.59 0.48
C GLY A 245 -2.47 24.18 1.00
N PHE A 246 -3.05 23.17 0.35
CA PHE A 246 -2.80 21.77 0.67
C PHE A 246 -1.35 21.38 0.40
N GLU A 247 -0.80 21.70 -0.78
CA GLU A 247 0.60 21.41 -1.15
C GLU A 247 1.60 22.04 -0.16
N SER A 248 1.36 23.27 0.27
CA SER A 248 2.21 23.96 1.24
C SER A 248 2.15 23.30 2.62
N GLN A 249 0.95 22.93 3.10
CA GLN A 249 0.77 22.31 4.42
C GLN A 249 1.26 20.85 4.46
N THR A 250 1.36 20.21 3.30
CA THR A 250 1.83 18.82 3.15
C THR A 250 3.30 18.71 2.72
N LYS A 251 4.05 19.81 2.76
CA LYS A 251 5.45 19.85 2.31
C LYS A 251 6.31 18.80 3.00
N GLY A 252 7.01 18.01 2.19
CA GLY A 252 7.90 16.93 2.66
C GLY A 252 7.19 15.61 2.96
N LYS A 253 5.86 15.55 2.82
CA LYS A 253 5.07 14.33 3.00
C LYS A 253 4.78 13.68 1.66
N THR A 254 4.84 12.35 1.65
CA THR A 254 4.46 11.55 0.49
C THR A 254 3.05 10.99 0.62
N LYS A 255 2.62 10.66 1.84
CA LYS A 255 1.34 10.04 2.15
C LYS A 255 0.77 10.59 3.45
N ILE A 256 -0.55 10.58 3.55
CA ILE A 256 -1.31 10.83 4.78
C ILE A 256 -2.30 9.67 4.91
N TYR A 257 -2.42 9.10 6.10
CA TYR A 257 -3.30 7.97 6.38
C TYR A 257 -4.48 8.41 7.25
N SER A 258 -5.66 7.81 7.08
CA SER A 258 -6.87 8.23 7.78
C SER A 258 -6.88 8.01 9.28
N CYS A 259 -5.94 7.21 9.77
CA CYS A 259 -5.76 7.10 11.21
C CYS A 259 -4.94 8.24 11.82
N ASN A 260 -4.21 9.01 11.00
CA ASN A 260 -3.33 10.05 11.47
C ASN A 260 -4.14 11.33 11.72
N PRO A 261 -3.89 12.09 12.81
CA PRO A 261 -4.57 13.38 13.06
C PRO A 261 -4.50 14.36 11.89
N GLU A 262 -3.45 14.29 11.08
CA GLU A 262 -3.27 15.12 9.89
C GLU A 262 -4.25 14.79 8.75
N TRP A 263 -5.02 13.70 8.85
CA TRP A 263 -6.11 13.40 7.95
C TRP A 263 -7.21 14.46 7.95
N GLU A 264 -7.38 15.20 9.05
CA GLU A 264 -8.31 16.33 9.11
C GLU A 264 -8.03 17.37 8.01
N LEU A 265 -6.77 17.55 7.63
CA LEU A 265 -6.39 18.40 6.50
C LEU A 265 -6.92 17.84 5.16
N VAL A 266 -6.87 16.52 4.97
CA VAL A 266 -7.39 15.86 3.76
C VAL A 266 -8.90 16.07 3.70
N ASP A 267 -9.63 15.72 4.76
CA ASP A 267 -11.10 15.86 4.82
C ASP A 267 -11.52 17.32 4.62
N LYS A 268 -10.85 18.28 5.26
CA LYS A 268 -11.12 19.71 5.08
C LYS A 268 -10.93 20.12 3.63
N THR A 269 -9.80 19.73 3.02
CA THR A 269 -9.49 20.09 1.63
C THR A 269 -10.50 19.47 0.67
N GLU A 270 -10.86 18.20 0.85
CA GLU A 270 -11.88 17.53 0.04
C GLU A 270 -13.24 18.21 0.14
N ASN A 271 -13.64 18.64 1.34
CA ASN A 271 -14.88 19.39 1.55
C ASN A 271 -14.85 20.76 0.86
N GLU A 272 -13.73 21.48 0.92
CA GLU A 272 -13.55 22.75 0.22
C GLU A 272 -13.61 22.56 -1.30
N LEU A 273 -12.94 21.53 -1.84
CA LEU A 273 -13.00 21.16 -3.26
C LEU A 273 -14.44 20.80 -3.69
N ALA A 274 -15.16 20.02 -2.87
CA ALA A 274 -16.55 19.66 -3.13
C ALA A 274 -17.47 20.88 -3.13
N ALA A 275 -17.24 21.85 -2.24
CA ALA A 275 -17.99 23.10 -2.21
C ALA A 275 -17.80 23.90 -3.52
N VAL A 276 -16.57 24.04 -4.00
CA VAL A 276 -16.28 24.69 -5.30
C VAL A 276 -16.95 23.95 -6.45
N LYS A 277 -16.86 22.61 -6.48
CA LYS A 277 -17.52 21.78 -7.49
C LYS A 277 -19.05 21.96 -7.49
N ASN A 278 -19.67 22.09 -6.33
CA ASN A 278 -21.11 22.34 -6.22
C ASN A 278 -21.49 23.73 -6.75
N LYS A 279 -20.69 24.77 -6.46
CA LYS A 279 -20.87 26.12 -7.03
C LYS A 279 -20.76 26.10 -8.56
N LEU A 280 -19.78 25.37 -9.11
CA LEU A 280 -19.60 25.18 -10.55
C LEU A 280 -20.83 24.51 -11.17
N ASN A 281 -21.23 23.34 -10.67
CA ASN A 281 -22.38 22.59 -11.19
C ASN A 281 -23.66 23.43 -11.19
N ALA A 282 -23.88 24.25 -10.15
CA ALA A 282 -25.02 25.14 -10.08
C ALA A 282 -24.95 26.26 -11.14
N THR A 283 -23.75 26.78 -11.40
CA THR A 283 -23.47 27.80 -12.40
C THR A 283 -23.68 27.26 -13.82
N GLU A 284 -23.17 26.06 -14.11
CA GLU A 284 -23.39 25.37 -15.39
C GLU A 284 -24.87 25.11 -15.65
N LYS A 285 -25.64 24.70 -14.62
CA LYS A 285 -27.10 24.55 -14.73
C LYS A 285 -27.80 25.86 -15.06
N ARG A 286 -27.41 26.98 -14.43
CA ARG A 286 -27.99 28.30 -14.71
C ARG A 286 -27.67 28.76 -16.14
N ILE A 287 -26.43 28.57 -16.60
CA ILE A 287 -26.04 28.84 -17.99
C ILE A 287 -26.89 28.00 -18.96
N GLY A 288 -27.02 26.69 -18.71
CA GLY A 288 -27.82 25.80 -19.54
C GLY A 288 -29.29 26.20 -19.61
N ALA A 289 -29.89 26.60 -18.48
CA ALA A 289 -31.26 27.09 -18.43
C ALA A 289 -31.45 28.39 -19.23
N GLY A 290 -30.53 29.35 -19.12
CA GLY A 290 -30.58 30.58 -19.90
C GLY A 290 -30.47 30.33 -21.41
N ILE A 291 -29.59 29.40 -21.83
CA ILE A 291 -29.48 28.99 -23.24
C ILE A 291 -30.80 28.40 -23.75
N GLN A 292 -31.42 27.51 -22.97
CA GLN A 292 -32.71 26.92 -23.33
C GLN A 292 -33.83 27.97 -23.41
N SER A 293 -33.83 28.94 -22.49
CA SER A 293 -34.76 30.07 -22.48
C SER A 293 -34.64 30.89 -23.77
N ILE A 294 -33.43 31.27 -24.16
CA ILE A 294 -33.16 32.00 -25.42
C ILE A 294 -33.65 31.21 -26.63
N GLN A 295 -33.34 29.90 -26.71
CA GLN A 295 -33.76 29.04 -27.83
C GLN A 295 -35.28 28.93 -27.92
N ARG A 296 -35.97 28.78 -26.79
CA ARG A 296 -37.44 28.75 -26.73
C ARG A 296 -38.03 30.04 -27.30
N ILE A 297 -37.59 31.20 -26.82
CA ILE A 297 -38.11 32.50 -27.26
C ILE A 297 -37.85 32.71 -28.76
N ILE A 298 -36.66 32.34 -29.24
CA ILE A 298 -36.34 32.40 -30.68
C ILE A 298 -37.32 31.56 -31.51
N ASN A 299 -37.63 30.34 -31.08
CA ASN A 299 -38.56 29.47 -31.79
C ASN A 299 -39.99 30.05 -31.80
N GLU A 300 -40.45 30.60 -30.67
CA GLU A 300 -41.74 31.30 -30.58
C GLU A 300 -41.84 32.46 -31.57
N LEU A 301 -40.80 33.30 -31.66
CA LEU A 301 -40.72 34.41 -32.61
C LEU A 301 -40.75 33.94 -34.08
N ILE A 302 -40.07 32.84 -34.39
CA ILE A 302 -40.06 32.28 -35.74
C ILE A 302 -41.46 31.77 -36.12
N GLU A 303 -42.13 31.03 -35.25
CA GLU A 303 -43.50 30.54 -35.50
C GLU A 303 -44.51 31.69 -35.63
N ALA A 304 -44.40 32.71 -34.77
CA ALA A 304 -45.26 33.91 -34.86
C ALA A 304 -45.12 34.65 -36.20
N SER A 305 -43.96 34.53 -36.88
CA SER A 305 -43.74 35.16 -38.19
C SER A 305 -44.28 34.38 -39.40
N LYS A 306 -44.83 33.18 -39.19
CA LYS A 306 -45.44 32.35 -40.24
C LYS A 306 -46.95 32.59 -40.38
N HIS A 307 -47.56 33.33 -39.44
CA HIS A 307 -48.99 33.65 -39.39
C HIS A 307 -49.20 35.15 -39.59
#